data_AF-A0A8H6MFC3-F1
#
_entry.id   AF-A0A8H6MFC3-F1
#
_cell.length_a   1.000
_cell.length_b   1.000
_cell.length_c   1.000
_cell.angle_alpha   90.00
_cell.angle_beta   90.00
_cell.angle_gamma   90.00
#
_symmetry.space_group_name_H-M   'P 1'
#
loop_
_entity.id
_entity.type
_entity.pdbx_description
1 polymer ?
#
loop_
_entity_poly.entity_id
_entity_poly.type
_entity_poly.pdbx_seq_one_letter_code
_entity_poly.pdbx_strand_id
1 'polypeptide(L)'
;MHPPSRSPSLNLIVLKQPFFVIQIEFFSITRTDEEVSVVGEIHEELLGPCIKIKGPMTHDLTGIMAAFTAPLKEAEVPIFAISTWNTDYVLVPTEKLQEACTALEKDGMDLRGNENFCHIISSWPFENNSLGLVI
;
A
#
# COMPACT_ATOMS: atom_id res chain seq x y z
N MET A 1 26.65 0.88 -59.06
CA MET A 1 26.53 -0.04 -57.91
C MET A 1 25.76 0.68 -56.82
N HIS A 2 24.59 0.17 -56.41
CA HIS A 2 23.91 0.64 -55.20
C HIS A 2 24.57 0.02 -53.96
N PRO A 3 24.74 0.75 -52.84
CA PRO A 3 25.24 0.16 -51.62
C PRO A 3 24.23 -0.87 -51.09
N PRO A 4 24.67 -1.98 -50.46
CA PRO A 4 23.75 -2.88 -49.78
C PRO A 4 23.12 -2.11 -48.61
N SER A 5 21.84 -1.76 -48.76
CA SER A 5 21.00 -1.31 -47.66
C SER A 5 20.83 -2.49 -46.70
N ARG A 6 21.74 -2.58 -45.73
CA ARG A 6 21.64 -3.56 -44.64
C ARG A 6 20.66 -3.01 -43.61
N SER A 7 19.38 -3.01 -43.98
CA SER A 7 18.30 -2.78 -43.02
C SER A 7 18.40 -3.91 -41.98
N PRO A 8 18.46 -3.60 -40.68
CA PRO A 8 18.54 -4.64 -39.67
C PRO A 8 17.32 -5.56 -39.78
N SER A 9 17.58 -6.85 -39.94
CA SER A 9 16.52 -7.86 -39.98
C SER A 9 16.01 -8.07 -38.55
N LEU A 10 14.89 -7.42 -38.21
CA LEU A 10 14.23 -7.62 -36.92
C LEU A 10 13.43 -8.94 -36.96
N ASN A 11 13.76 -9.85 -36.06
CA ASN A 11 12.97 -11.06 -35.84
C ASN A 11 11.86 -10.72 -34.84
N LEU A 12 10.61 -10.71 -35.31
CA LEU A 12 9.43 -10.37 -34.51
C LEU A 12 8.71 -11.65 -34.09
N ILE A 13 8.22 -11.68 -32.84
CA ILE A 13 7.43 -12.78 -32.30
C ILE A 13 6.11 -12.19 -31.81
N VAL A 14 4.98 -12.74 -32.26
CA VAL A 14 3.66 -12.34 -31.77
C VAL A 14 3.39 -13.07 -30.47
N LEU A 15 3.29 -12.32 -29.37
CA LEU A 15 2.88 -12.88 -28.09
C LEU A 15 1.41 -13.27 -28.15
N LYS A 16 1.08 -14.47 -27.67
CA LYS A 16 -0.29 -15.02 -27.72
C LYS A 16 -1.24 -14.38 -26.71
N GLN A 17 -0.72 -13.69 -25.70
CA GLN A 17 -1.52 -13.06 -24.65
C GLN A 17 -1.11 -11.61 -24.46
N PRO A 18 -2.08 -10.71 -24.20
CA PRO A 18 -1.77 -9.35 -23.84
C PRO A 18 -1.01 -9.36 -22.51
N PHE A 19 0.11 -8.63 -22.48
CA PHE A 19 0.76 -8.27 -21.22
C PHE A 19 0.60 -6.76 -21.06
N PHE A 20 0.38 -6.33 -19.84
CA PHE A 20 0.46 -4.93 -19.45
C PHE A 20 1.68 -4.75 -18.56
N VAL A 21 2.33 -3.61 -18.69
CA VAL A 21 3.42 -3.21 -17.80
C VAL A 21 2.87 -2.13 -16.90
N ILE A 22 2.89 -2.37 -15.59
CA ILE A 22 2.55 -1.38 -14.57
C ILE A 22 3.80 -1.08 -13.76
N GLN A 23 3.98 0.20 -13.44
CA GLN A 23 4.97 0.66 -12.48
C GLN A 23 4.23 0.87 -11.15
N ILE A 24 4.63 0.12 -10.12
CA ILE A 24 4.03 0.17 -8.78
C ILE A 24 5.14 0.29 -7.76
N GLU A 25 4.98 1.18 -6.77
CA GLU A 25 5.97 1.38 -5.72
C GLU A 25 5.81 0.37 -4.58
N PHE A 26 4.56 -0.04 -4.29
CA PHE A 26 4.24 -1.05 -3.29
C PHE A 26 3.21 -2.04 -3.81
N PHE A 27 3.48 -3.33 -3.59
CA PHE A 27 2.52 -4.40 -3.79
C PHE A 27 2.80 -5.58 -2.86
N SER A 28 1.75 -6.35 -2.59
CA SER A 28 1.74 -7.59 -1.85
C SER A 28 0.90 -8.60 -2.62
N ILE A 29 1.43 -9.80 -2.82
CA ILE A 29 0.71 -10.93 -3.40
C ILE A 29 0.69 -12.01 -2.35
N THR A 30 -0.51 -12.36 -1.91
CA THR A 30 -0.72 -13.44 -0.95
C THR A 30 -1.53 -14.53 -1.63
N ARG A 31 -0.97 -15.73 -1.68
CA ARG A 31 -1.68 -16.91 -2.18
C ARG A 31 -1.90 -17.87 -1.02
N THR A 32 -3.14 -18.27 -0.83
CA THR A 32 -3.54 -19.38 0.02
C THR A 32 -3.98 -20.55 -0.86
N ASP A 33 -4.47 -21.61 -0.23
CA ASP A 33 -5.19 -22.69 -0.91
C ASP A 33 -6.60 -22.29 -1.35
N GLU A 34 -7.17 -21.27 -0.73
CA GLU A 34 -8.51 -20.75 -1.03
C GLU A 34 -8.51 -19.66 -2.11
N GLU A 35 -7.48 -18.81 -2.14
CA GLU A 35 -7.49 -17.61 -2.98
C GLU A 35 -6.10 -17.06 -3.34
N VAL A 36 -6.12 -16.05 -4.21
CA VAL A 36 -4.98 -15.17 -4.47
C VAL A 36 -5.46 -13.74 -4.26
N SER A 37 -4.91 -13.08 -3.25
CA SER A 37 -5.13 -11.65 -2.99
C SER A 37 -3.93 -10.85 -3.50
N VAL A 38 -4.23 -9.75 -4.19
CA VAL A 38 -3.24 -8.79 -4.68
C VAL A 38 -3.60 -7.44 -4.09
N VAL A 39 -2.71 -6.92 -3.24
CA VAL A 39 -2.86 -5.60 -2.63
C VAL A 39 -1.75 -4.72 -3.16
N GLY A 40 -2.08 -3.59 -3.79
CA GLY A 40 -1.07 -2.72 -4.38
C GLY A 40 -1.65 -1.40 -4.83
N GLU A 41 -0.77 -0.43 -5.05
CA GLU A 41 -1.17 0.89 -5.56
C GLU A 41 -1.54 0.73 -7.03
N ILE A 42 -2.82 0.46 -7.28
CA ILE A 42 -3.39 0.41 -8.62
C ILE A 42 -3.95 1.80 -8.88
N HIS A 43 -3.49 2.41 -9.98
CA HIS A 43 -3.67 3.79 -10.37
C HIS A 43 -5.13 4.32 -10.43
N GLU A 44 -6.12 3.49 -10.12
CA GLU A 44 -7.53 3.86 -10.23
C GLU A 44 -8.43 3.52 -9.04
N GLU A 45 -8.18 2.55 -8.12
CA GLU A 45 -9.25 2.30 -7.10
C GLU A 45 -9.01 1.42 -5.84
N LEU A 46 -7.81 0.99 -5.43
CA LEU A 46 -7.76 -0.15 -4.48
C LEU A 46 -6.96 -0.01 -3.19
N LEU A 47 -6.46 1.18 -2.84
CA LEU A 47 -5.84 1.37 -1.53
C LEU A 47 -6.31 2.64 -0.82
N GLY A 48 -6.97 2.43 0.32
CA GLY A 48 -7.05 3.46 1.35
C GLY A 48 -5.65 3.82 1.87
N PRO A 49 -5.51 4.96 2.56
CA PRO A 49 -4.26 5.43 3.10
C PRO A 49 -3.59 4.37 4.00
N CYS A 50 -2.27 4.27 3.88
CA CYS A 50 -1.47 3.29 4.60
C CYS A 50 -0.65 3.96 5.71
N ILE A 51 -0.74 3.41 6.92
CA ILE A 51 0.13 3.74 8.05
C ILE A 51 1.21 2.66 8.13
N LYS A 52 2.43 3.04 7.81
CA LYS A 52 3.60 2.15 7.91
C LYS A 52 4.22 2.27 9.30
N ILE A 53 4.38 1.15 10.00
CA ILE A 53 5.17 1.15 11.24
C ILE A 53 6.64 1.36 10.84
N LYS A 54 7.35 2.26 11.53
CA LYS A 54 8.74 2.57 11.20
C LYS A 54 9.64 1.38 11.53
N GLY A 55 10.41 0.91 10.54
CA GLY A 55 11.33 -0.24 10.67
C GLY A 55 12.80 0.10 10.40
N PRO A 56 13.72 -0.89 10.46
CA PRO A 56 13.44 -2.32 10.66
C PRO A 56 13.18 -2.68 12.14
N MET A 57 12.17 -3.51 12.38
CA MET A 57 11.90 -4.03 13.72
C MET A 57 12.86 -5.18 14.03
N THR A 58 13.44 -5.19 15.23
CA THR A 58 14.25 -6.32 15.68
C THR A 58 13.32 -7.50 16.00
N HIS A 59 13.74 -8.73 15.66
CA HIS A 59 12.91 -9.94 15.73
C HIS A 59 12.49 -10.35 17.16
N ASP A 60 13.02 -9.69 18.19
CA ASP A 60 12.73 -9.90 19.60
C ASP A 60 11.56 -9.03 20.12
N LEU A 61 11.03 -8.12 19.29
CA LEU A 61 9.93 -7.25 19.68
C LEU A 61 8.59 -7.99 19.64
N THR A 62 7.97 -8.17 20.80
CA THR A 62 6.63 -8.73 20.94
C THR A 62 5.61 -7.66 21.28
N GLY A 63 4.39 -7.79 20.76
CA GLY A 63 3.27 -6.94 21.16
C GLY A 63 3.16 -5.61 20.42
N ILE A 64 4.01 -5.33 19.42
CA ILE A 64 3.91 -4.11 18.61
C ILE A 64 2.56 -4.02 17.91
N MET A 65 2.12 -5.08 17.23
CA MET A 65 0.79 -5.10 16.60
C MET A 65 -0.32 -4.98 17.63
N ALA A 66 -0.17 -5.54 18.83
CA ALA A 66 -1.18 -5.40 19.88
C ALA A 66 -1.29 -3.95 20.37
N ALA A 67 -0.14 -3.30 20.63
CA ALA A 67 -0.07 -1.89 21.01
C ALA A 67 -0.60 -0.98 19.90
N PHE A 68 -0.27 -1.25 18.63
CA PHE A 68 -0.73 -0.49 17.49
C PHE A 68 -2.25 -0.60 17.26
N THR A 69 -2.80 -1.81 17.38
CA THR A 69 -4.20 -2.07 17.03
C THR A 69 -5.18 -1.81 18.18
N ALA A 70 -4.72 -1.75 19.42
CA ALA A 70 -5.55 -1.43 20.58
C ALA A 70 -6.29 -0.07 20.46
N PRO A 71 -5.61 1.08 20.22
CA PRO A 71 -6.30 2.36 20.08
C PRO A 71 -7.20 2.43 18.84
N LEU A 72 -6.84 1.73 17.76
CA LEU A 72 -7.68 1.67 16.55
C LEU A 72 -8.97 0.88 16.78
N LYS A 73 -8.88 -0.22 17.53
CA LYS A 73 -10.05 -0.98 17.96
C LYS A 73 -10.98 -0.14 18.83
N GLU A 74 -10.44 0.60 19.80
CA GLU A 74 -11.22 1.48 20.67
C GLU A 74 -11.90 2.61 19.90
N ALA A 75 -11.26 3.11 18.86
CA ALA A 75 -11.82 4.10 17.94
C ALA A 75 -12.73 3.51 16.83
N GLU A 76 -12.99 2.20 16.86
CA GLU A 76 -13.78 1.48 15.84
C GLU A 76 -13.26 1.69 14.40
N VAL A 77 -11.94 1.82 14.25
CA VAL A 77 -11.26 1.94 12.96
C VAL A 77 -10.89 0.52 12.47
N PRO A 78 -11.50 0.03 11.37
CA PRO A 78 -11.09 -1.24 10.79
C PRO A 78 -9.72 -1.11 10.14
N ILE A 79 -8.98 -2.21 10.11
CA ILE A 79 -7.62 -2.26 9.56
C ILE A 79 -7.44 -3.45 8.63
N PHE A 80 -6.50 -3.33 7.71
CA PHE A 80 -5.92 -4.46 6.97
C PHE A 80 -4.40 -4.44 7.16
N ALA A 81 -3.82 -5.51 7.70
CA ALA A 81 -2.41 -5.57 8.07
C ALA A 81 -1.61 -6.45 7.11
N ILE A 82 -0.47 -5.93 6.64
CA ILE A 82 0.50 -6.63 5.80
C ILE A 82 1.85 -6.60 6.51
N SER A 83 2.23 -7.74 7.07
CA SER A 83 3.55 -7.94 7.66
C SER A 83 4.58 -8.28 6.59
N THR A 84 5.75 -7.64 6.67
CA THR A 84 6.93 -7.97 5.87
C THR A 84 8.08 -8.42 6.78
N TRP A 85 9.23 -8.75 6.20
CA TRP A 85 10.43 -9.05 6.99
C TRP A 85 10.89 -7.86 7.86
N ASN A 86 10.79 -6.64 7.34
CA ASN A 86 11.35 -5.46 8.00
C ASN A 86 10.35 -4.74 8.90
N THR A 87 9.08 -4.74 8.53
CA THR A 87 8.05 -3.96 9.21
C THR A 87 6.63 -4.38 8.80
N ASP A 88 5.65 -3.82 9.47
CA ASP A 88 4.23 -3.97 9.18
C ASP A 88 3.68 -2.71 8.50
N TYR A 89 2.78 -2.94 7.54
CA TYR A 89 1.99 -1.93 6.87
C TYR A 89 0.54 -2.13 7.31
N VAL A 90 -0.10 -1.08 7.81
CA VAL A 90 -1.50 -1.13 8.25
C VAL A 90 -2.31 -0.14 7.45
N LEU A 91 -3.23 -0.66 6.65
CA LEU A 91 -4.14 0.11 5.82
C LEU A 91 -5.38 0.45 6.64
N VAL A 92 -5.86 1.68 6.48
CA VAL A 92 -7.11 2.15 7.08
C VAL A 92 -8.01 2.73 5.98
N PRO A 93 -9.35 2.66 6.11
CA PRO A 93 -10.23 3.34 5.17
C PRO A 93 -9.95 4.84 5.14
N THR A 94 -10.04 5.44 3.95
CA THR A 94 -9.73 6.87 3.73
C THR A 94 -10.56 7.77 4.63
N GLU A 95 -11.85 7.48 4.75
CA GLU A 95 -12.81 8.18 5.59
C GLU A 95 -12.52 8.05 7.10
N LYS A 96 -11.77 7.02 7.51
CA LYS A 96 -11.38 6.76 8.90
C LYS A 96 -9.94 7.20 9.23
N LEU A 97 -9.18 7.69 8.27
CA LEU A 97 -7.78 8.06 8.47
C LEU A 97 -7.60 9.07 9.61
N GLN A 98 -8.42 10.12 9.65
CA GLN A 98 -8.29 11.16 10.68
C GLN A 98 -8.58 10.61 12.08
N GLU A 99 -9.57 9.73 12.20
CA GLU A 99 -9.91 9.04 13.45
C GLU A 99 -8.76 8.12 13.88
N ALA A 100 -8.18 7.36 12.94
CA ALA A 100 -7.03 6.50 13.15
C ALA A 100 -5.83 7.29 13.69
N CYS A 101 -5.46 8.38 13.02
CA CYS A 101 -4.34 9.23 13.44
C CYS A 101 -4.58 9.79 14.85
N THR A 102 -5.77 10.32 15.11
CA THR A 102 -6.12 10.89 16.41
C THR A 102 -6.06 9.84 17.52
N ALA A 103 -6.49 8.60 17.25
CA ALA A 103 -6.44 7.51 18.23
C ALA A 103 -5.00 7.10 18.56
N LEU A 104 -4.15 6.96 17.54
CA LEU A 104 -2.74 6.61 17.70
C LEU A 104 -1.95 7.70 18.44
N GLU A 105 -2.19 8.98 18.13
CA GLU A 105 -1.55 10.11 18.82
C GLU A 105 -1.95 10.20 20.30
N LYS A 106 -3.23 9.93 20.61
CA LYS A 106 -3.72 9.90 22.01
C LYS A 106 -3.06 8.78 22.83
N ASP A 107 -2.70 7.68 22.19
CA ASP A 107 -1.95 6.57 22.80
C ASP A 107 -0.43 6.84 22.87
N GLY A 108 0.01 8.03 22.42
CA GLY A 108 1.40 8.47 22.51
C GLY A 108 2.28 8.06 21.32
N MET A 109 1.69 7.58 20.22
CA MET A 109 2.45 7.24 19.02
C MET A 109 2.81 8.50 18.23
N ASP A 110 4.07 8.60 17.82
CA ASP A 110 4.53 9.71 17.00
C ASP A 110 4.29 9.43 15.51
N LEU A 111 3.23 10.03 14.96
CA LEU A 111 2.91 9.94 13.54
C LEU A 111 3.73 10.92 12.69
N ARG A 112 4.56 11.78 13.29
CA ARG A 112 5.43 12.68 12.55
C ARG A 112 6.62 11.88 12.03
N GLY A 113 6.47 11.35 10.82
CA GLY A 113 7.61 10.97 10.00
C GLY A 113 8.51 12.19 9.71
N ASN A 114 9.58 11.95 8.95
CA ASN A 114 10.51 12.95 8.41
C ASN A 114 9.87 13.99 7.47
N GLU A 115 8.54 13.99 7.33
CA GLU A 115 7.74 14.89 6.49
C GLU A 115 6.44 15.20 7.26
N ASN A 116 6.03 16.46 7.28
CA ASN A 116 4.88 16.94 8.08
C ASN A 116 3.59 16.20 7.67
N PHE A 117 3.18 15.21 8.45
CA PHE A 117 1.99 14.38 8.23
C PHE A 117 0.69 15.19 8.01
N CYS A 118 0.56 16.35 8.67
CA CYS A 118 -0.57 17.27 8.47
C CYS A 118 -0.68 17.83 7.05
N HIS A 119 0.43 17.95 6.31
CA HIS A 119 0.39 18.39 4.91
C HIS A 119 -0.16 17.30 3.98
N ILE A 120 0.15 16.03 4.24
CA ILE A 120 -0.29 14.89 3.41
C ILE A 120 -1.82 14.73 3.48
N ILE A 121 -2.41 14.87 4.67
CA ILE A 121 -3.87 14.84 4.83
C ILE A 121 -4.52 16.02 4.06
N SER A 122 -3.90 17.20 4.06
CA SER A 122 -4.42 18.37 3.35
C SER A 122 -4.22 18.34 1.82
N SER A 123 -3.30 17.52 1.32
CA SER A 123 -3.00 17.39 -0.11
C SER A 123 -3.61 16.13 -0.75
N TRP A 124 -4.26 15.27 0.05
CA TRP A 124 -4.97 14.11 -0.49
C TRP A 124 -6.20 14.58 -1.26
N PRO A 125 -6.40 14.16 -2.52
CA PRO A 125 -7.56 14.57 -3.28
C PRO A 125 -8.81 13.93 -2.66
N PHE A 126 -9.51 14.68 -1.82
CA PHE A 126 -10.86 14.35 -1.37
C PHE A 126 -11.83 14.57 -2.53
N GLU A 127 -11.91 13.62 -3.46
CA GLU A 127 -13.11 13.46 -4.28
C GLU A 127 -13.93 12.31 -3.70
N ASN A 128 -15.15 12.65 -3.26
CA ASN A 128 -16.15 11.74 -2.73
C ASN A 128 -16.27 10.48 -3.59
N ASN A 129 -15.68 9.36 -3.18
CA ASN A 129 -16.08 8.06 -3.68
C ASN A 129 -16.22 7.08 -2.52
N SER A 130 -17.49 6.82 -2.22
CA SER A 130 -17.99 5.77 -1.34
C SER A 130 -17.72 4.41 -1.98
N LEU A 131 -16.48 3.93 -1.99
CA LEU A 131 -16.16 2.60 -2.48
C LEU A 131 -15.37 1.84 -1.43
N GLY A 132 -16.05 0.86 -0.85
CA GLY A 132 -15.52 0.00 0.19
C GLY A 132 -14.32 -0.79 -0.29
N LEU A 133 -13.43 -1.08 0.65
CA LEU A 133 -12.32 -2.00 0.52
C LEU A 133 -12.86 -3.35 -0.02
N VAL A 134 -12.62 -3.65 -1.29
CA VAL A 134 -12.80 -4.99 -1.83
C VAL A 134 -11.45 -5.69 -1.69
N ILE A 135 -11.40 -6.64 -0.76
CA ILE A 135 -10.29 -7.58 -0.55
C ILE A 135 -10.46 -8.74 -1.53
#